data_AF-T1B402-F1
#
_entry.id   AF-T1B402-F1
#
_cell.length_a   1.000
_cell.length_b   1.000
_cell.length_c   1.000
_cell.angle_alpha   90.00
_cell.angle_beta   90.00
_cell.angle_gamma   90.00
#
_symmetry.space_group_name_H-M   'P 1'
#
loop_
_entity.id
_entity.type
_entity.pdbx_description
1 polymer ?
#
loop_
_entity_poly.entity_id
_entity_poly.type
_entity_poly.pdbx_seq_one_letter_code
_entity_poly.pdbx_strand_id
1 'polypeptide(L)'
;NYSHGSNSATQTVQGTYNIAHIQRALGPLSQCTGPCVPLNLFGGPGTITPAMLAYIGYIEHDSSANDIELYSANLNGALFSLPAGEVKFATGLESRRYSGSYQPDAVVVAGESNGVPRCQPRARTTSMSSISKPTRRCWPTSRSSKR
;
A
#
# COMPACT_ATOMS: atom_id res chain seq x y z
N ASN A 1 -6.19 28.57 -0.08
CA ASN A 1 -5.16 27.92 -0.92
C ASN A 1 -5.61 26.48 -1.14
N TYR A 2 -5.48 26.00 -2.38
CA TYR A 2 -5.77 24.64 -2.79
C TYR A 2 -4.51 24.06 -3.42
N SER A 3 -4.12 22.87 -2.97
CA SER A 3 -2.99 22.13 -3.55
C SER A 3 -3.36 20.67 -3.71
N HIS A 4 -3.07 20.13 -4.89
CA HIS A 4 -3.29 18.73 -5.25
C HIS A 4 -1.94 18.08 -5.58
N GLY A 5 -1.76 16.83 -5.16
CA GLY A 5 -0.59 16.02 -5.50
C GLY A 5 -0.99 14.58 -5.73
N SER A 6 -0.54 14.01 -6.86
CA SER A 6 -0.73 12.61 -7.24
C SER A 6 0.63 11.91 -7.29
N ASN A 7 0.70 10.68 -6.79
CA ASN A 7 1.88 9.82 -6.86
C ASN A 7 1.47 8.41 -7.28
N SER A 8 2.00 7.93 -8.41
CA SER A 8 1.83 6.55 -8.86
C SER A 8 3.17 5.82 -8.79
N ALA A 9 3.19 4.63 -8.22
CA ALA A 9 4.35 3.76 -8.22
C ALA A 9 3.97 2.36 -8.68
N THR A 10 4.70 1.86 -9.67
CA THR A 10 4.63 0.46 -10.12
C THR A 10 5.90 -0.24 -9.65
N GLN A 11 5.74 -1.38 -8.98
CA GLN A 11 6.85 -2.18 -8.48
C GLN A 11 6.84 -3.52 -9.19
N THR A 12 7.93 -3.82 -9.88
CA THR A 12 8.17 -5.14 -10.45
C THR A 12 9.09 -5.95 -9.54
N VAL A 13 8.62 -7.07 -8.99
CA VAL A 13 9.44 -8.00 -8.21
C VAL A 13 9.79 -9.18 -9.11
N GLN A 14 11.09 -9.38 -9.33
CA GLN A 14 11.62 -10.53 -10.05
C GLN A 14 12.12 -11.58 -9.05
N GLY A 15 12.05 -12.87 -9.44
CA GLY A 15 12.50 -13.98 -8.60
C GLY A 15 11.46 -14.45 -7.59
N THR A 16 10.19 -14.09 -7.78
CA THR A 16 9.07 -14.70 -7.05
C THR A 16 8.64 -16.00 -7.72
N TYR A 17 8.03 -16.88 -6.94
CA TYR A 17 7.68 -18.23 -7.37
C TYR A 17 6.20 -18.51 -7.14
N ASN A 18 5.56 -19.12 -8.13
CA ASN A 18 4.16 -19.57 -8.01
C ASN A 18 4.14 -20.97 -7.38
N ILE A 19 3.61 -21.05 -6.16
CA ILE A 19 3.51 -22.28 -5.36
C ILE A 19 2.60 -23.32 -6.05
N ALA A 20 1.52 -22.90 -6.73
CA ALA A 20 0.64 -23.81 -7.46
C ALA A 20 1.34 -24.44 -8.67
N HIS A 21 2.26 -23.71 -9.31
CA HIS A 21 3.11 -24.24 -10.38
C HIS A 21 4.14 -25.22 -9.83
N ILE A 22 4.75 -24.92 -8.68
CA ILE A 22 5.68 -25.83 -7.99
C ILE A 22 4.97 -27.13 -7.60
N GLN A 23 3.76 -27.04 -7.01
CA GLN A 23 2.97 -28.21 -6.63
C GLN A 23 2.59 -29.08 -7.84
N ARG A 24 2.22 -28.47 -8.97
CA ARG A 24 1.96 -29.19 -10.23
C ARG A 24 3.22 -29.83 -10.80
N ALA A 25 4.38 -29.17 -10.70
CA ALA A 25 5.64 -29.68 -11.24
C ALA A 25 6.26 -30.82 -10.41
N LEU A 26 6.01 -30.84 -9.09
CA LEU A 26 6.46 -31.90 -8.16
C LEU A 26 5.42 -33.01 -7.95
N GLY A 27 4.19 -32.80 -8.43
CA GLY A 27 3.08 -33.74 -8.28
C GLY A 27 3.16 -34.96 -9.21
N PRO A 28 2.14 -35.83 -9.18
CA PRO A 28 2.05 -36.97 -10.10
C PRO A 28 2.07 -36.51 -11.55
N LEU A 29 2.82 -37.19 -12.42
CA LEU A 29 2.89 -36.87 -13.86
C LEU A 29 1.51 -36.85 -14.54
N SER A 30 0.54 -37.59 -14.01
CA SER A 30 -0.84 -37.59 -14.49
C SER A 30 -1.58 -36.25 -14.28
N GLN A 31 -1.14 -35.41 -13.36
CA GLN A 31 -1.69 -34.07 -13.11
C GLN A 31 -0.96 -32.98 -13.90
N CYS A 32 0.18 -33.30 -14.51
CA CYS A 32 0.98 -32.42 -15.35
C CYS A 32 0.51 -32.53 -16.81
N THR A 33 -0.75 -32.22 -17.08
CA THR A 33 -1.35 -32.26 -18.42
C THR A 33 -1.44 -30.85 -19.01
N GLY A 34 -0.61 -30.53 -20.00
CA GLY A 34 -0.54 -29.19 -20.63
C GLY A 34 0.88 -28.59 -20.63
N PRO A 35 1.05 -27.26 -20.60
CA PRO A 35 2.36 -26.59 -20.58
C PRO A 35 3.01 -26.68 -19.20
N CYS A 36 3.06 -27.88 -18.62
CA CYS A 36 3.65 -28.18 -17.34
C CYS A 36 5.04 -28.79 -17.56
N VAL A 37 6.05 -28.24 -16.90
CA VAL A 37 7.41 -28.76 -16.95
C VAL A 37 7.69 -29.50 -15.63
N PRO A 38 7.87 -30.83 -15.65
CA PRO A 38 8.17 -31.60 -14.45
C PRO A 38 9.45 -31.10 -13.79
N LEU A 39 9.42 -30.88 -12.48
CA LEU A 39 10.59 -30.41 -11.72
C LEU A 39 11.24 -31.60 -11.02
N ASN A 40 12.54 -31.82 -11.28
CA ASN A 40 13.32 -32.84 -10.58
C ASN A 40 14.31 -32.16 -9.63
N LEU A 41 14.00 -32.13 -8.33
CA LEU A 41 14.87 -31.55 -7.30
C LEU A 41 15.99 -32.49 -6.83
N PHE A 42 15.92 -33.77 -7.18
CA PHE A 42 16.82 -34.81 -6.69
C PHE A 42 17.83 -35.30 -7.72
N GLY A 43 17.80 -34.75 -8.94
CA GLY A 43 18.64 -35.20 -10.05
C GLY A 43 20.12 -34.79 -9.98
N GLY A 44 20.53 -34.04 -8.96
CA GLY A 44 21.88 -33.48 -8.84
C GLY A 44 22.06 -32.14 -9.57
N PRO A 45 23.25 -31.50 -9.47
CA PRO A 45 23.50 -30.19 -10.06
C PRO A 45 23.38 -30.24 -11.59
N GLY A 46 22.61 -29.30 -12.16
CA GLY A 46 22.37 -29.19 -13.62
C GLY A 46 21.07 -29.84 -14.11
N THR A 47 20.30 -30.50 -13.25
CA THR A 47 19.00 -31.09 -13.63
C THR A 47 17.84 -30.11 -13.66
N ILE A 48 17.99 -28.94 -13.02
CA ILE A 48 17.04 -27.83 -13.13
C ILE A 48 17.36 -27.03 -14.40
N THR A 49 16.53 -27.22 -15.42
CA THR A 49 16.66 -26.50 -16.70
C THR A 49 16.10 -25.07 -16.60
N PRO A 50 16.54 -24.13 -17.47
CA PRO A 50 15.95 -22.79 -17.54
C PRO A 50 14.44 -22.80 -17.83
N ALA A 51 13.94 -23.80 -18.55
CA ALA A 51 12.51 -23.98 -18.81
C ALA A 51 11.72 -24.34 -17.53
N MET A 52 12.32 -25.13 -16.63
CA MET A 52 11.72 -25.42 -15.33
C MET A 52 11.68 -24.17 -14.44
N LEU A 53 12.75 -23.36 -14.44
CA LEU A 53 12.80 -22.09 -13.70
C LEU A 53 11.79 -21.08 -14.22
N ALA A 54 11.63 -20.98 -15.54
CA ALA A 54 10.65 -20.10 -16.17
C ALA A 54 9.20 -20.54 -15.91
N TYR A 55 8.96 -21.84 -15.66
CA TYR A 55 7.63 -22.35 -15.34
C TYR A 55 7.22 -22.06 -13.89
N ILE A 56 8.15 -22.16 -12.94
CA ILE A 56 7.88 -21.90 -11.51
C ILE A 56 8.02 -20.41 -11.14
N GLY A 57 8.85 -19.68 -11.86
CA GLY A 57 9.06 -18.25 -11.65
C GLY A 57 7.95 -17.43 -12.31
N TYR A 58 7.54 -16.35 -11.66
CA TYR A 58 6.71 -15.32 -12.29
C TYR A 58 7.30 -13.94 -11.97
N ILE A 59 6.84 -12.93 -12.70
CA ILE A 59 7.17 -11.54 -12.40
C ILE A 59 5.95 -10.93 -11.73
N GLU A 60 6.15 -10.41 -10.53
CA GLU A 60 5.10 -9.70 -9.79
C GLU A 60 5.09 -8.23 -10.23
N HIS A 61 3.98 -7.74 -10.77
CA HIS A 61 3.58 -6.37 -11.03
C HIS A 61 2.58 -5.85 -9.95
N ASP A 62 3.10 -5.21 -8.92
CA ASP A 62 2.27 -4.48 -7.96
C ASP A 62 2.14 -3.01 -8.39
N SER A 63 0.92 -2.44 -8.38
CA SER A 63 0.71 -1.02 -8.66
C SER A 63 0.08 -0.29 -7.49
N SER A 64 0.53 0.93 -7.24
CA SER A 64 0.05 1.78 -6.15
C SER A 64 -0.15 3.21 -6.64
N ALA A 65 -1.20 3.85 -6.17
CA ALA A 65 -1.48 5.26 -6.42
C ALA A 65 -1.89 5.94 -5.11
N ASN A 66 -1.41 7.15 -4.88
CA ASN A 66 -1.71 7.98 -3.74
C ASN A 66 -2.05 9.39 -4.22
N ASP A 67 -3.22 9.88 -3.82
CA ASP A 67 -3.69 11.24 -4.09
C ASP A 67 -3.85 11.99 -2.78
N ILE A 68 -3.40 13.24 -2.80
CA ILE A 68 -3.42 14.15 -1.67
C ILE A 68 -4.11 15.43 -2.13
N GLU A 69 -5.20 15.78 -1.44
CA GLU A 69 -5.84 17.08 -1.58
C GLU A 69 -5.69 17.86 -0.28
N LEU A 70 -5.21 19.09 -0.41
CA LEU A 70 -5.00 19.98 0.72
C LEU A 70 -5.75 21.30 0.48
N TYR A 71 -6.59 21.65 1.45
CA TYR A 71 -7.29 22.91 1.55
C TYR A 71 -6.76 23.65 2.78
N SER A 72 -6.29 24.88 2.59
CA SER A 72 -5.82 25.72 3.69
C SER A 72 -6.34 27.15 3.60
N ALA A 73 -6.74 27.68 4.74
CA ALA A 73 -7.13 29.08 4.92
C ALA A 73 -6.43 29.60 6.17
N ASN A 74 -5.65 30.68 6.01
CA ASN A 74 -4.94 31.33 7.11
C ASN A 74 -5.34 32.80 7.14
N LEU A 75 -5.65 33.30 8.33
CA LEU A 75 -6.04 34.67 8.59
C LEU A 75 -5.13 35.23 9.68
N ASN A 76 -4.46 36.34 9.38
CA ASN A 76 -3.54 36.99 10.31
C ASN A 76 -3.68 38.51 10.18
N GLY A 77 -3.62 39.21 11.32
CA GLY A 77 -3.77 40.66 11.36
C GLY A 77 -3.43 41.27 12.72
N ALA A 78 -3.31 42.59 12.78
CA ALA A 78 -3.17 43.32 14.04
C ALA A 78 -4.57 43.60 14.62
N LEU A 79 -4.75 43.35 15.93
CA LEU A 79 -5.99 43.63 16.64
C LEU A 79 -6.03 45.09 17.12
N PHE A 80 -4.97 45.56 17.77
CA PHE A 80 -4.82 46.95 18.23
C PHE A 80 -3.35 47.27 18.54
N SER A 81 -2.99 48.55 18.42
CA SER A 81 -1.65 49.08 18.70
C SER A 81 -1.58 49.65 20.11
N LEU A 82 -0.67 49.13 20.95
CA LEU A 82 -0.34 49.72 22.25
C LEU A 82 0.98 50.49 22.16
N PRO A 83 1.28 51.37 23.14
CA PRO A 83 2.59 52.04 23.25
C PRO A 83 3.79 51.06 23.31
N ALA A 84 3.54 49.80 23.66
CA ALA A 84 4.53 48.72 23.71
C ALA A 84 4.58 47.82 22.46
N GLY A 85 3.82 48.13 21.40
CA GLY A 85 3.78 47.39 20.14
C GLY A 85 2.39 46.85 19.76
N GLU A 86 2.32 46.24 18.56
CA GLU A 86 1.09 45.67 17.99
C GLU A 86 0.75 44.30 18.57
N VAL A 87 -0.48 44.13 19.06
CA VAL A 87 -1.03 42.81 19.37
C VAL A 87 -1.57 42.20 18.07
N LYS A 88 -1.04 41.04 17.68
CA LYS A 88 -1.40 40.33 16.45
C LYS A 88 -2.17 39.05 16.75
N PHE A 89 -3.08 38.69 15.86
CA PHE A 89 -3.76 37.40 15.87
C PHE A 89 -3.41 36.60 14.61
N ALA A 90 -3.41 35.29 14.74
CA ALA A 90 -3.29 34.35 13.63
C ALA A 90 -4.18 33.14 13.90
N THR A 91 -5.02 32.79 12.93
CA THR A 91 -5.85 31.58 12.96
C THR A 91 -5.82 30.89 11.61
N GLY A 92 -5.88 29.56 11.60
CA GLY A 92 -5.86 28.79 10.38
C GLY A 92 -6.76 27.56 10.44
N LEU A 93 -7.27 27.19 9.28
CA LEU A 93 -7.94 25.92 9.04
C LEU A 93 -7.19 25.17 7.95
N GLU A 94 -6.81 23.94 8.26
CA GLU A 94 -6.19 23.03 7.31
C GLU A 94 -7.00 21.73 7.21
N SER A 95 -7.25 21.27 6.00
CA SER A 95 -7.90 19.99 5.75
C SER A 95 -7.11 19.22 4.70
N ARG A 96 -6.65 18.02 5.07
CA ARG A 96 -5.91 17.10 4.19
C ARG A 96 -6.72 15.82 3.96
N ARG A 97 -6.99 15.51 2.70
CA ARG A 97 -7.59 14.24 2.28
C ARG A 97 -6.51 13.38 1.65
N TYR A 98 -6.38 12.15 2.12
CA TYR A 98 -5.49 11.14 1.56
C TYR A 98 -6.33 9.99 1.03
N SER A 99 -6.29 9.76 -0.28
CA SER A 99 -6.77 8.54 -0.92
C SER A 99 -5.57 7.76 -1.43
N GLY A 100 -5.57 6.46 -1.17
CA GLY A 100 -4.56 5.55 -1.71
C GLY A 100 -5.25 4.30 -2.22
N SER A 101 -4.85 3.85 -3.40
CA SER A 101 -5.25 2.56 -3.97
C SER A 101 -4.02 1.70 -4.18
N TYR A 102 -4.13 0.42 -3.87
CA TYR A 102 -3.05 -0.55 -4.05
C TYR A 102 -3.63 -1.75 -4.81
N GLN A 103 -3.17 -2.01 -6.03
CA GLN A 103 -3.63 -3.16 -6.81
C GLN A 103 -2.52 -4.21 -6.82
N PRO A 104 -2.64 -5.25 -5.97
CA PRO A 104 -1.72 -6.39 -6.00
C PRO A 104 -1.97 -7.27 -7.23
N ASP A 105 -0.98 -8.06 -7.60
CA ASP A 105 -1.12 -9.05 -8.66
C ASP A 105 -2.13 -10.16 -8.39
N ALA A 106 -2.66 -10.71 -9.48
CA ALA A 106 -3.55 -11.87 -9.45
C ALA A 106 -2.95 -13.10 -8.73
N VAL A 107 -1.64 -13.36 -8.87
CA VAL A 107 -0.97 -14.51 -8.22
C VAL A 107 -0.85 -14.32 -6.70
N VAL A 108 -0.62 -13.08 -6.25
CA VAL A 108 -0.60 -12.70 -4.82
C VAL A 108 -2.01 -12.74 -4.24
N VAL A 109 -3.01 -12.25 -4.99
CA VAL A 109 -4.43 -12.29 -4.59
C VAL A 109 -4.95 -13.73 -4.50
N ALA A 110 -4.53 -14.62 -5.41
CA ALA A 110 -4.86 -16.03 -5.38
C ALA A 110 -4.19 -16.81 -4.24
N GLY A 111 -3.24 -16.18 -3.52
CA GLY A 111 -2.48 -16.84 -2.46
C GLY A 111 -1.48 -17.88 -2.98
N GLU A 112 -1.17 -17.84 -4.27
CA GLU A 112 -0.23 -18.75 -4.93
C GLU A 112 1.20 -18.19 -4.94
N SER A 113 1.38 -16.95 -4.49
CA SER A 113 2.70 -16.33 -4.32
C SER A 113 3.42 -16.88 -3.09
N ASN A 114 4.76 -16.97 -3.18
CA ASN A 114 5.64 -17.21 -2.03
C ASN A 114 5.84 -15.99 -1.11
N GLY A 115 5.21 -14.85 -1.41
CA GLY A 115 5.27 -13.61 -0.64
C GLY A 115 4.24 -13.51 0.49
N VAL A 116 4.39 -12.47 1.33
CA VAL A 116 3.44 -12.17 2.41
C VAL A 116 2.17 -11.55 1.82
N PRO A 117 0.96 -11.98 2.21
CA PRO A 117 -0.29 -11.38 1.75
C PRO A 117 -0.33 -9.88 2.05
N ARG A 118 -0.67 -9.06 1.06
CA ARG A 118 -0.72 -7.61 1.20
C ARG A 118 -2.17 -7.12 1.21
N CYS A 119 -2.54 -6.37 2.24
CA CYS A 119 -3.87 -5.76 2.35
C CYS A 119 -3.86 -4.34 1.75
N GLN A 120 -4.94 -3.98 1.04
CA GLN A 120 -5.14 -2.62 0.53
C GLN A 120 -5.25 -1.59 1.67
N PRO A 121 -4.53 -0.46 1.60
CA PRO A 121 -4.69 0.63 2.56
C PRO A 121 -6.06 1.31 2.39
N ARG A 122 -6.68 1.70 3.51
CA ARG A 122 -7.95 2.46 3.52
C ARG A 122 -7.67 3.96 3.45
N ALA A 123 -8.40 4.68 2.59
CA ALA A 123 -8.35 6.14 2.54
C ALA A 123 -8.70 6.77 3.91
N ARG A 124 -7.97 7.82 4.31
CA ARG A 124 -8.14 8.52 5.59
C ARG A 124 -8.15 10.03 5.38
N THR A 125 -9.18 10.70 5.89
CA THR A 125 -9.27 12.17 5.88
C THR A 125 -8.87 12.72 7.25
N THR A 126 -8.00 13.73 7.28
CA THR A 126 -7.53 14.39 8.52
C THR A 126 -7.77 15.90 8.40
N SER A 127 -8.52 16.48 9.33
CA SER A 127 -8.72 17.93 9.44
C SER A 127 -8.04 18.46 10.70
N MET A 128 -7.31 19.57 10.56
CA MET A 128 -6.54 20.20 11.63
C MET A 128 -6.86 21.70 11.65
N SER A 129 -7.57 22.14 12.69
CA SER A 129 -7.86 23.57 12.91
C SER A 129 -6.88 24.11 13.95
N SER A 130 -6.08 25.11 13.60
CA SER A 130 -5.22 25.83 14.54
C SER A 130 -6.03 26.93 15.23
N ILE A 131 -7.04 26.51 15.98
CA ILE A 131 -7.51 27.22 17.16
C ILE A 131 -6.93 26.43 18.32
N SER A 132 -6.20 27.09 19.22
CA SER A 132 -5.67 26.49 20.45
C SER A 132 -6.82 25.93 21.29
N LYS A 133 -7.27 24.72 20.94
CA LYS A 133 -8.15 23.89 21.75
C LYS A 133 -7.36 22.65 22.15
N PRO A 134 -7.44 22.26 23.43
CA PRO A 134 -6.59 21.24 23.99
C PRO A 134 -6.80 19.91 23.27
N THR A 135 -5.69 19.36 22.80
CA THR A 135 -5.40 17.93 22.62
C THR A 135 -6.58 16.99 22.91
N ARG A 136 -7.33 16.60 21.88
CA ARG A 136 -8.15 15.38 21.96
C ARG A 136 -7.30 14.19 21.49
N ARG A 137 -6.86 13.45 22.52
CA ARG A 137 -6.29 12.11 22.55
C ARG A 137 -6.65 11.22 21.34
N CYS A 138 -5.64 10.57 20.80
CA CYS A 138 -5.76 9.23 20.24
C CYS A 138 -6.32 8.32 21.34
N TRP A 139 -7.54 7.81 21.17
CA TRP A 139 -8.03 6.67 21.95
C TRP A 139 -7.70 5.37 21.20
N PRO A 140 -7.16 4.34 21.88
CA PRO A 140 -7.10 3.00 21.33
C PRO A 140 -8.50 2.34 21.40
N THR A 141 -8.78 1.58 20.36
CA THR A 141 -9.79 0.52 20.16
C THR A 141 -10.56 -0.01 21.38
N SER A 142 -11.89 -0.15 21.23
CA SER A 142 -12.54 -1.44 21.53
C SER A 142 -13.78 -1.66 20.66
N ARG A 143 -13.86 -2.88 20.12
CA ARG A 143 -14.91 -3.44 19.28
C ARG A 143 -15.95 -4.03 20.24
N SER A 144 -17.13 -3.44 20.36
CA SER A 144 -18.24 -4.04 21.11
C SER A 144 -19.08 -4.90 20.17
N SER A 145 -18.87 -6.20 20.23
CA SER A 145 -19.74 -7.23 19.68
C SER A 145 -21.00 -7.31 20.54
N LYS A 146 -22.15 -6.91 19.99
CA LYS A 146 -23.46 -7.24 20.56
C LYS A 146 -23.66 -8.75 20.49
N ARG A 147 -23.74 -9.39 21.66
CA ARG A 147 -24.65 -10.51 21.91
C ARG A 147 -25.77 -9.99 22.80
#